data_AF-A0A941NLC2-F1
#
_entry.id   AF-A0A941NLC2-F1
#
_cell.length_a   1.000
_cell.length_b   1.000
_cell.length_c   1.000
_cell.angle_alpha   90.00
_cell.angle_beta   90.00
_cell.angle_gamma   90.00
#
_symmetry.space_group_name_H-M   'P 1'
#
loop_
_entity.id
_entity.type
_entity.pdbx_description
1 polymer ?
#
loop_
_entity_poly.entity_id
_entity_poly.type
_entity_poly.pdbx_seq_one_letter_code
_entity_poly.pdbx_strand_id
1 'polypeptide(L)' 'MTLRLAFLGTPDFAVPTLAELMAQGHEIAAVYSQP' A
#
# COMPACT_ATOMS: atom_id res chain seq x y z
N MET A 1 -2.93 -14.42 -6.30
CA MET A 1 -4.06 -14.47 -5.35
C MET A 1 -4.28 -13.04 -4.88
N THR A 2 -5.51 -12.55 -4.85
CA THR A 2 -5.83 -11.20 -4.36
C THR A 2 -5.89 -11.20 -2.83
N LEU A 3 -5.33 -10.16 -2.21
CA LEU A 3 -5.34 -9.94 -0.76
C LEU A 3 -6.04 -8.63 -0.45
N ARG A 4 -6.49 -8.50 0.80
CA ARG A 4 -7.07 -7.28 1.35
C ARG A 4 -6.11 -6.75 2.42
N LEU A 5 -5.44 -5.64 2.13
CA LEU A 5 -4.25 -5.17 2.84
C LEU A 5 -4.52 -3.80 3.51
N ALA A 6 -3.92 -3.60 4.68
CA ALA A 6 -3.68 -2.26 5.22
C ALA A 6 -2.22 -1.90 4.97
N PHE A 7 -1.97 -0.74 4.39
CA PHE A 7 -0.63 -0.24 4.07
C PHE A 7 -0.19 0.81 5.09
N LEU A 8 0.98 0.63 5.70
CA LEU A 8 1.55 1.55 6.68
C LEU A 8 2.90 2.04 6.15
N GLY A 9 2.94 3.28 5.68
CA GLY A 9 4.13 3.85 5.04
C GLY A 9 4.04 5.36 4.96
N THR A 10 5.17 6.02 5.22
CA THR A 10 5.31 7.48 5.23
C THR A 10 6.41 7.99 4.31
N PRO A 11 7.65 7.47 4.39
CA PRO A 11 8.73 8.03 3.59
C PRO A 11 8.53 7.75 2.10
N ASP A 12 9.17 8.54 1.24
CA ASP A 12 9.00 8.46 -0.21
C ASP A 12 9.31 7.07 -0.78
N PHE A 13 10.21 6.30 -0.14
CA PHE A 13 10.53 4.94 -0.57
C PHE A 13 9.38 3.95 -0.40
N ALA A 14 8.35 4.27 0.41
CA ALA A 14 7.18 3.42 0.60
C ALA A 14 6.19 3.54 -0.57
N VAL A 15 6.21 4.64 -1.32
CA VAL A 15 5.26 4.91 -2.42
C VAL A 15 5.36 3.88 -3.55
N PRO A 16 6.56 3.49 -4.03
CA PRO A 16 6.68 2.44 -5.04
C PRO A 16 6.09 1.11 -4.57
N THR A 17 6.25 0.74 -3.30
CA THR A 17 5.67 -0.50 -2.75
C THR A 17 4.15 -0.45 -2.77
N LEU A 18 3.53 0.67 -2.38
CA LEU A 18 2.07 0.82 -2.46
C LEU A 18 1.57 0.71 -3.91
N ALA A 19 2.26 1.35 -4.85
CA ALA A 19 1.90 1.31 -6.27
C ALA A 19 1.96 -0.11 -6.84
N GLU A 20 3.01 -0.87 -6.53
CA GLU A 20 3.16 -2.26 -6.97
C GLU A 20 2.09 -3.19 -6.37
N LEU A 21 1.73 -3.00 -5.09
CA LEU A 21 0.65 -3.78 -4.47
C LEU A 21 -0.69 -3.53 -5.16
N MET A 22 -0.98 -2.29 -5.55
CA MET A 22 -2.17 -1.94 -6.32
C MET A 22 -2.12 -2.52 -7.74
N ALA A 23 -0.95 -2.44 -8.40
CA ALA A 23 -0.73 -2.98 -9.75
C ALA A 23 -0.89 -4.51 -9.81
N GLN A 24 -0.53 -5.22 -8.74
CA GLN A 24 -0.74 -6.66 -8.59
C GLN A 24 -2.20 -7.03 -8.28
N GLY A 25 -3.09 -6.05 -8.14
CA GLY A 25 -4.53 -6.26 -7.94
C GLY A 25 -4.89 -6.64 -6.50
N HIS A 26 -4.07 -6.25 -5.51
CA HIS A 26 -4.46 -6.32 -4.10
C HIS A 26 -5.42 -5.16 -3.75
N GLU A 27 -6.41 -5.43 -2.91
CA GLU A 27 -7.30 -4.40 -2.38
C GLU A 27 -6.58 -3.70 -1.22
N ILE A 28 -6.37 -2.38 -1.32
CA ILE A 28 -5.84 -1.56 -0.22
C ILE A 28 -7.03 -1.02 0.58
N ALA A 29 -7.30 -1.60 1.73
CA ALA A 29 -8.42 -1.24 2.60
C ALA A 29 -8.17 0.02 3.44
N ALA A 30 -6.89 0.31 3.74
CA ALA A 30 -6.48 1.49 4.49
C ALA A 30 -5.03 1.85 4.17
N VAL A 31 -4.72 3.14 4.24
CA VAL A 31 -3.36 3.68 4.19
C VAL A 31 -3.13 4.53 5.43
N TYR A 32 -2.04 4.29 6.15
CA TYR A 32 -1.61 5.09 7.29
C TYR A 32 -0.25 5.73 7.03
N SER A 33 -0.16 7.03 7.28
CA SER A 33 1.08 7.80 7.26
C SER A 33 1.30 8.49 8.61
N GLN A 34 2.51 8.98 8.85
CA GLN A 34 2.75 9.95 9.92
C GLN A 34 1.93 11.23 9.65
N PRO A 35 1.46 11.93 10.69
CA PRO A 35 0.84 13.25 10.57
C PRO A 35 1.74 14.28 9.90
#